data_AF-A0A7Y9ERY0-F1
#
_entry.id   AF-A0A7Y9ERY0-F1
#
_cell.length_a   1.000
_cell.length_b   1.000
_cell.length_c   1.000
_cell.angle_alpha   90.00
_cell.angle_beta   90.00
_cell.angle_gamma   90.00
#
_symmetry.space_group_name_H-M   'P 1'
#
loop_
_entity.id
_entity.type
_entity.pdbx_description
1 polymer ?
#
loop_
_entity_poly.entity_id
_entity_poly.type
_entity_poly.pdbx_seq_one_letter_code
_entity_poly.pdbx_strand_id
1 'polypeptide(L)'
;MAINNISFDDSEDEELYVFSGYDLVLAFHDEVDLDWREVAERTLIDERRGLVVLQVAALEDLIDEFIMHLEDDPDQESFYSRLTRKTIGPRLEYLFKMLRERDLMDDELESVLIDVRKLVERRNLLAHGTIHLRPVGDARRSFPRKPDFELEWVIKSRRSPTPQRLTMSELRDDLHEAIGCFMAMLKCANSLASRTPKPQHYNGGLYL
;
A
#
# COMPACT_ATOMS: atom_id res chain seq x y z
N MET A 1 -14.03 -12.72 -29.25
CA MET A 1 -14.24 -12.11 -27.92
C MET A 1 -12.85 -11.75 -27.44
N ALA A 2 -12.48 -10.47 -27.54
CA ALA A 2 -11.09 -10.03 -27.51
C ALA A 2 -10.74 -9.45 -26.14
N ILE A 3 -9.72 -10.02 -25.51
CA ILE A 3 -8.97 -9.36 -24.45
C ILE A 3 -8.02 -8.42 -25.19
N ASN A 4 -8.41 -7.14 -25.30
CA ASN A 4 -7.59 -6.13 -25.94
C ASN A 4 -6.60 -5.59 -24.90
N ASN A 5 -5.37 -6.08 -24.97
CA ASN A 5 -4.13 -5.54 -24.41
C ASN A 5 -4.12 -5.13 -22.93
N ILE A 6 -3.41 -5.92 -22.12
CA ILE A 6 -2.57 -5.38 -21.06
C ILE A 6 -1.14 -5.52 -21.56
N SER A 7 -0.65 -4.44 -22.16
CA SER A 7 0.74 -4.27 -22.58
C SER A 7 1.58 -4.06 -21.32
N PHE A 8 2.47 -5.00 -21.03
CA PHE A 8 3.56 -4.79 -20.07
C PHE A 8 4.62 -3.95 -20.78
N ASP A 9 4.58 -2.64 -20.52
CA ASP A 9 5.70 -1.76 -20.81
C ASP A 9 6.15 -1.21 -19.45
N ASP A 10 7.02 -1.96 -18.76
CA ASP A 10 7.86 -1.42 -17.70
C ASP A 10 9.27 -1.97 -17.90
N SER A 11 10.16 -1.04 -18.21
CA SER A 11 11.54 -1.21 -18.60
C SER A 11 12.48 -1.41 -17.40
N GLU A 12 12.13 -2.27 -16.45
CA GLU A 12 13.04 -2.69 -15.38
C GLU A 12 13.07 -4.22 -15.28
N ASP A 13 14.27 -4.78 -15.43
CA ASP A 13 14.61 -6.20 -15.32
C ASP A 13 14.33 -6.77 -13.91
N GLU A 14 13.06 -6.93 -13.53
CA GLU A 14 12.68 -7.83 -12.44
C GLU A 14 12.19 -9.15 -13.03
N GLU A 15 12.97 -10.21 -12.80
CA GLU A 15 12.58 -11.56 -13.16
C GLU A 15 11.33 -11.96 -12.36
N LEU A 16 10.17 -11.89 -13.03
CA LEU A 16 8.91 -12.45 -12.56
C LEU A 16 9.01 -13.97 -12.54
N TYR A 17 9.72 -14.50 -11.53
CA TYR A 17 9.76 -15.93 -11.26
C TYR A 17 8.41 -16.36 -10.73
N VAL A 18 7.49 -16.74 -11.61
CA VAL A 18 6.14 -17.23 -11.28
C VAL A 18 6.23 -18.42 -10.33
N PHE A 19 7.23 -19.28 -10.55
CA PHE A 19 7.61 -20.42 -9.72
C PHE A 19 8.96 -20.14 -9.07
N SER A 20 9.19 -20.61 -7.84
CA SER A 20 10.52 -20.48 -7.24
C SER A 20 11.54 -21.33 -8.00
N GLY A 21 12.83 -20.99 -7.91
CA GLY A 21 13.89 -21.82 -8.49
C GLY A 21 13.89 -23.25 -7.95
N TYR A 22 13.27 -23.49 -6.78
CA TYR A 22 13.10 -24.82 -6.20
C TYR A 22 11.99 -25.61 -6.90
N ASP A 23 10.85 -24.98 -7.21
CA ASP A 23 9.74 -25.61 -7.93
C ASP A 23 10.15 -25.99 -9.36
N LEU A 24 10.95 -25.13 -9.99
CA LEU A 24 11.55 -25.40 -11.30
C LEU A 24 12.54 -26.58 -11.24
N VAL A 25 13.26 -26.77 -10.14
CA VAL A 25 14.16 -27.92 -9.95
C VAL A 25 13.38 -29.21 -9.73
N LEU A 26 12.31 -29.19 -8.94
CA LEU A 26 11.44 -30.36 -8.74
C LEU A 26 10.74 -30.78 -10.04
N ALA A 27 10.24 -29.81 -10.80
CA ALA A 27 9.66 -30.04 -12.12
C ALA A 27 10.70 -30.53 -13.13
N PHE A 28 11.93 -30.00 -13.10
CA PHE A 28 13.02 -30.47 -13.96
C PHE A 28 13.38 -31.95 -13.72
N HIS A 29 13.19 -32.44 -12.50
CA HIS A 29 13.42 -33.84 -12.15
C HIS A 29 12.19 -34.74 -12.38
N ASP A 30 11.11 -34.26 -13.01
CA ASP A 30 9.82 -34.95 -13.17
C ASP A 30 9.24 -35.45 -11.82
N GLU A 31 9.65 -34.84 -10.71
CA GLU A 31 9.17 -35.26 -9.38
C GLU A 31 7.82 -34.61 -9.04
N VAL A 32 7.50 -33.45 -9.64
CA VAL A 32 6.26 -32.70 -9.41
C VAL A 32 5.87 -31.92 -10.68
N ASP A 33 4.59 -31.99 -11.09
CA ASP A 33 4.05 -31.08 -12.12
C ASP A 33 3.93 -29.65 -11.57
N LEU A 34 4.31 -28.65 -12.36
CA LEU A 34 4.12 -27.24 -11.98
C LEU A 34 2.63 -26.95 -11.74
N ASP A 35 2.29 -26.55 -10.51
CA ASP A 35 0.90 -26.33 -10.12
C ASP A 35 0.41 -24.98 -10.65
N TRP A 36 -0.37 -25.01 -11.72
CA TRP A 36 -1.02 -23.81 -12.28
C TRP A 36 -2.00 -23.13 -11.32
N ARG A 37 -2.41 -23.80 -10.23
CA ARG A 37 -3.18 -23.16 -9.14
C ARG A 37 -2.31 -22.16 -8.38
N GLU A 38 -1.02 -22.43 -8.21
CA GLU A 38 -0.07 -21.50 -7.58
C GLU A 38 0.03 -20.20 -8.39
N VAL A 39 0.10 -20.31 -9.72
CA VAL A 39 0.07 -19.16 -10.63
C VAL A 39 -1.20 -18.34 -10.43
N ALA A 40 -2.35 -19.00 -10.41
CA ALA A 40 -3.65 -18.33 -10.21
C ALA A 40 -3.75 -17.67 -8.82
N GLU A 41 -3.27 -18.33 -7.77
CA GLU A 41 -3.23 -17.78 -6.42
C GLU A 41 -2.32 -16.57 -6.32
N ARG A 42 -1.13 -16.61 -6.94
CA ARG A 42 -0.23 -15.46 -7.01
C ARG A 42 -0.87 -14.29 -7.75
N THR A 43 -1.48 -14.54 -8.90
CA THR A 43 -2.21 -13.50 -9.65
C THR A 43 -3.28 -12.85 -8.78
N LEU A 44 -4.07 -13.65 -8.05
CA LEU A 44 -5.08 -13.13 -7.14
C LEU A 44 -4.46 -12.30 -6.00
N ILE A 45 -3.30 -12.70 -5.47
CA ILE A 45 -2.60 -11.94 -4.42
C ILE A 45 -2.14 -10.59 -4.98
N ASP A 46 -1.52 -10.58 -6.15
CA ASP A 46 -1.03 -9.35 -6.78
C ASP A 46 -2.18 -8.40 -7.14
N GLU A 47 -3.30 -8.92 -7.64
CA GLU A 47 -4.52 -8.13 -7.88
C GLU A 47 -5.06 -7.51 -6.58
N ARG A 48 -5.19 -8.29 -5.51
CA ARG A 48 -5.73 -7.82 -4.22
C ARG A 48 -4.79 -6.81 -3.56
N ARG A 49 -3.49 -7.06 -3.62
CA ARG A 49 -2.45 -6.14 -3.19
C ARG A 49 -2.54 -4.82 -3.96
N GLY A 50 -2.70 -4.88 -5.28
CA GLY A 50 -2.89 -3.71 -6.14
C GLY A 50 -4.11 -2.88 -5.75
N LEU A 51 -5.22 -3.53 -5.41
CA LEU A 51 -6.43 -2.84 -4.92
C LEU A 51 -6.20 -2.09 -3.61
N VAL A 52 -5.48 -2.68 -2.65
CA VAL A 52 -5.12 -1.98 -1.40
C VAL A 52 -4.25 -0.76 -1.70
N VAL A 53 -3.23 -0.93 -2.56
CA VAL A 53 -2.34 0.18 -2.96
C VAL A 53 -3.12 1.32 -3.62
N LEU A 54 -4.06 0.99 -4.51
CA LEU A 54 -4.92 1.96 -5.17
C LEU A 54 -5.86 2.68 -4.18
N GLN A 55 -6.44 1.95 -3.23
CA GLN A 55 -7.33 2.55 -2.23
C GLN A 55 -6.59 3.52 -1.31
N VAL A 56 -5.33 3.22 -0.97
CA VAL A 56 -4.47 4.14 -0.21
C VAL A 56 -4.03 5.34 -1.06
N ALA A 57 -3.91 5.21 -2.39
CA ALA A 57 -3.65 6.35 -3.25
C ALA A 57 -4.78 7.40 -3.20
N ALA A 58 -6.03 7.01 -2.96
CA ALA A 58 -7.12 7.96 -2.74
C ALA A 58 -6.93 8.82 -1.46
N LEU A 59 -6.19 8.31 -0.46
CA LEU A 59 -5.81 9.12 0.70
C LEU A 59 -4.77 10.20 0.34
N GLU A 60 -3.97 10.00 -0.72
CA GLU A 60 -3.01 11.01 -1.19
C GLU A 60 -3.75 12.26 -1.65
N ASP A 61 -4.81 12.10 -2.44
CA ASP A 61 -5.62 13.22 -2.93
C ASP A 61 -6.25 13.99 -1.76
N LEU A 62 -6.78 13.27 -0.77
CA LEU A 62 -7.36 13.90 0.42
C LEU A 62 -6.30 14.64 1.23
N ILE A 63 -5.14 14.01 1.51
CA ILE A 63 -4.02 14.66 2.21
C ILE A 63 -3.57 15.91 1.47
N ASP A 64 -3.49 15.84 0.14
CA ASP A 64 -3.11 16.98 -0.68
C ASP A 64 -4.14 18.11 -0.53
N GLU A 65 -5.45 17.84 -0.62
CA GLU A 65 -6.48 18.85 -0.41
C GLU A 65 -6.39 19.51 0.98
N PHE A 66 -6.16 18.74 2.04
CA PHE A 66 -5.92 19.28 3.38
C PHE A 66 -4.71 20.21 3.39
N ILE A 67 -3.62 19.81 2.75
CA ILE A 67 -2.39 20.61 2.67
C ILE A 67 -2.66 21.90 1.89
N MET A 68 -3.32 21.82 0.74
CA MET A 68 -3.66 22.97 -0.11
C MET A 68 -4.57 23.95 0.62
N HIS A 69 -5.60 23.46 1.31
CA HIS A 69 -6.54 24.27 2.11
C HIS A 69 -5.84 24.99 3.26
N LEU A 70 -4.92 24.30 3.96
CA LEU A 70 -4.18 24.88 5.06
C LEU A 70 -3.10 25.85 4.59
N GLU A 71 -2.29 25.48 3.60
CA GLU A 71 -1.22 26.36 3.09
C GLU A 71 -1.80 27.65 2.51
N ASP A 72 -2.91 27.52 1.76
CA ASP A 72 -3.59 28.64 1.10
C ASP A 72 -2.63 29.48 0.24
N ASP A 73 -1.69 28.82 -0.47
CA ASP A 73 -0.69 29.49 -1.33
C ASP A 73 -1.40 30.27 -2.47
N PRO A 74 -1.08 31.56 -2.71
CA PRO A 74 -1.65 32.32 -3.82
C PRO A 74 -1.44 31.70 -5.21
N ASP A 75 -0.37 30.92 -5.38
CA ASP A 75 -0.06 30.15 -6.60
C ASP A 75 -0.30 28.65 -6.36
N GLN A 76 -1.58 28.30 -6.28
CA GLN A 76 -2.06 26.94 -6.03
C GLN A 76 -1.48 25.92 -7.03
N GLU A 77 -1.37 26.27 -8.32
CA GLU A 77 -0.93 25.34 -9.36
C GLU A 77 0.55 24.97 -9.18
N SER A 78 1.40 25.97 -8.96
CA SER A 78 2.83 25.77 -8.70
C SER A 78 3.06 25.02 -7.39
N PHE A 79 2.30 25.35 -6.34
CA PHE A 79 2.38 24.66 -5.06
C PHE A 79 1.95 23.19 -5.18
N TYR A 80 0.82 22.91 -5.84
CA TYR A 80 0.33 21.55 -6.10
C TYR A 80 1.33 20.72 -6.92
N SER A 81 1.96 21.32 -7.95
CA SER A 81 3.01 20.65 -8.73
C SER A 81 4.24 20.27 -7.89
N ARG A 82 4.61 21.10 -6.90
CA ARG A 82 5.69 20.78 -5.95
C ARG A 82 5.28 19.72 -4.95
N LEU A 83 4.03 19.72 -4.50
CA LEU A 83 3.49 18.77 -3.54
C LEU A 83 3.42 17.35 -4.14
N THR A 84 2.85 17.22 -5.33
CA THR A 84 2.64 15.94 -6.03
C THR A 84 3.94 15.23 -6.44
N ARG A 85 5.07 15.94 -6.51
CA ARG A 85 6.40 15.33 -6.73
C ARG A 85 6.92 14.54 -5.53
N LYS A 86 6.34 14.74 -4.34
CA LYS A 86 6.72 14.01 -3.13
C LYS A 86 5.93 12.70 -3.06
N THR A 87 6.49 11.68 -2.41
CA THR A 87 5.72 10.49 -2.05
C THR A 87 4.78 10.78 -0.88
N ILE A 88 3.75 9.96 -0.68
CA ILE A 88 2.74 10.12 0.37
C ILE A 88 3.33 10.30 1.79
N GLY A 89 4.43 9.63 2.12
CA GLY A 89 5.07 9.73 3.45
C GLY A 89 5.49 11.15 3.81
N PRO A 90 6.39 11.78 3.01
CA PRO A 90 6.74 13.19 3.18
C PRO A 90 5.56 14.18 3.14
N ARG A 91 4.49 13.89 2.37
CA ARG A 91 3.28 14.72 2.36
C ARG A 91 2.53 14.61 3.68
N LEU A 92 2.36 13.39 4.20
CA LEU A 92 1.74 13.14 5.51
C LEU A 92 2.54 13.78 6.65
N GLU A 93 3.87 13.70 6.62
CA GLU A 93 4.74 14.38 7.60
C GLU A 93 4.58 15.90 7.53
N TYR A 94 4.45 16.47 6.31
CA TYR A 94 4.20 17.88 6.11
C TYR A 94 2.87 18.31 6.72
N LEU A 95 1.78 17.59 6.42
CA LEU A 95 0.46 17.84 7.02
C LEU A 95 0.52 17.79 8.55
N PHE A 96 1.16 16.75 9.10
CA PHE A 96 1.27 16.55 10.55
C PHE A 96 2.02 17.72 11.23
N LYS A 97 3.08 18.22 10.59
CA LYS A 97 3.82 19.39 11.05
C LYS A 97 2.95 20.65 11.03
N MET A 98 2.26 20.93 9.92
CA MET A 98 1.40 22.12 9.80
C MET A 98 0.29 22.15 10.84
N LEU A 99 -0.37 21.01 11.07
CA LEU A 99 -1.45 20.90 12.04
C LEU A 99 -0.98 21.19 13.47
N ARG A 100 0.22 20.71 13.84
CA ARG A 100 0.84 20.99 15.13
C ARG A 100 1.27 22.44 15.28
N GLU A 101 1.92 23.01 14.26
CA GLU A 101 2.40 24.40 14.31
C GLU A 101 1.25 25.42 14.39
N ARG A 102 0.06 25.05 13.92
CA ARG A 102 -1.14 25.90 13.92
C ARG A 102 -2.12 25.61 15.06
N ASP A 103 -1.78 24.70 15.98
CA ASP A 103 -2.65 24.28 17.09
C ASP A 103 -4.03 23.73 16.62
N LEU A 104 -4.02 23.04 15.48
CA LEU A 104 -5.22 22.42 14.86
C LEU A 104 -5.31 20.92 15.13
N MET A 105 -4.32 20.35 15.81
CA MET A 105 -4.30 18.94 16.18
C MET A 105 -5.16 18.71 17.43
N ASP A 106 -6.19 17.87 17.32
CA ASP A 106 -6.89 17.30 18.46
C ASP A 106 -6.63 15.80 18.57
N ASP A 107 -7.04 15.18 19.69
CA ASP A 107 -6.78 13.77 19.98
C ASP A 107 -7.39 12.83 18.91
N GLU A 108 -8.55 13.20 18.34
CA GLU A 108 -9.22 12.42 17.30
C GLU A 108 -8.41 12.47 15.98
N LEU A 109 -8.02 13.66 15.53
CA LEU A 109 -7.22 13.85 14.33
C LEU A 109 -5.82 13.24 14.47
N GLU A 110 -5.19 13.35 15.64
CA GLU A 110 -3.88 12.73 15.88
C GLU A 110 -3.98 11.21 15.80
N SER A 111 -5.00 10.60 16.40
CA SER A 111 -5.24 9.16 16.30
C SER A 111 -5.43 8.72 14.85
N VAL A 112 -6.26 9.43 14.08
CA VAL A 112 -6.51 9.12 12.67
C VAL A 112 -5.22 9.23 11.84
N LEU A 113 -4.42 10.28 12.04
CA LEU A 113 -3.17 10.46 11.30
C LEU A 113 -2.09 9.42 11.66
N ILE A 114 -2.10 8.91 12.90
CA ILE A 114 -1.25 7.78 13.29
C ILE A 114 -1.65 6.51 12.53
N ASP A 115 -2.96 6.24 12.39
CA ASP A 115 -3.44 5.07 11.67
C ASP A 115 -3.20 5.19 10.15
N VAL A 116 -3.40 6.38 9.58
CA VAL A 116 -3.01 6.69 8.20
C VAL A 116 -1.51 6.43 7.99
N ARG A 117 -0.65 6.83 8.94
CA ARG A 117 0.80 6.57 8.83
C ARG A 117 1.13 5.08 8.78
N LYS A 118 0.53 4.27 9.66
CA LYS A 118 0.73 2.81 9.64
C LYS A 118 0.27 2.21 8.32
N LEU A 119 -0.86 2.68 7.80
CA LEU A 119 -1.41 2.25 6.52
C LEU A 119 -0.49 2.63 5.34
N VAL A 120 0.12 3.82 5.36
CA VAL A 120 1.13 4.22 4.36
C VAL A 120 2.35 3.31 4.40
N GLU A 121 2.84 2.96 5.60
CA GLU A 121 3.95 2.02 5.75
C GLU A 121 3.58 0.63 5.21
N ARG A 122 2.37 0.16 5.50
CA ARG A 122 1.83 -1.10 4.98
C ARG A 122 1.70 -1.06 3.45
N ARG A 123 1.15 0.01 2.88
CA ARG A 123 1.07 0.22 1.42
C ARG A 123 2.45 0.19 0.76
N ASN A 124 3.46 0.80 1.38
CA ASN A 124 4.82 0.79 0.82
C ASN A 124 5.44 -0.62 0.82
N LEU A 125 5.17 -1.43 1.85
CA LEU A 125 5.53 -2.83 1.85
C LEU A 125 4.79 -3.59 0.73
N LEU A 126 3.49 -3.38 0.57
CA LEU A 126 2.69 -4.04 -0.47
C LEU A 126 3.10 -3.61 -1.89
N ALA A 127 3.42 -2.34 -2.12
CA ALA A 127 3.78 -1.84 -3.44
C ALA A 127 5.19 -2.23 -3.89
N HIS A 128 6.14 -2.31 -2.95
CA HIS A 128 7.57 -2.47 -3.26
C HIS A 128 8.21 -3.72 -2.64
N GLY A 129 7.44 -4.52 -1.92
CA GLY A 129 7.91 -5.74 -1.29
C GLY A 129 8.01 -6.89 -2.29
N THR A 130 9.04 -7.72 -2.12
CA THR A 130 9.20 -8.94 -2.90
C THR A 130 8.39 -10.05 -2.27
N ILE A 131 7.52 -10.67 -3.08
CA ILE A 131 6.68 -11.81 -2.69
C ILE A 131 7.36 -13.11 -3.10
N HIS A 132 7.35 -14.09 -2.21
CA HIS A 132 7.82 -15.44 -2.51
C HIS A 132 7.12 -16.47 -1.62
N LEU A 133 7.13 -17.73 -2.04
CA LEU A 133 6.69 -18.86 -1.23
C LEU A 133 7.80 -19.33 -0.30
N ARG A 134 7.38 -19.83 0.86
CA ARG A 134 8.26 -20.61 1.75
C ARG A 134 7.48 -21.72 2.47
N PRO A 135 8.14 -22.79 2.93
CA PRO A 135 7.51 -23.77 3.80
C PRO A 135 7.07 -23.18 5.14
N VAL A 136 5.93 -23.64 5.64
CA VAL A 136 5.44 -23.35 6.99
C VAL A 136 6.29 -24.13 8.00
N GLY A 137 7.03 -23.42 8.86
CA GLY A 137 7.90 -24.00 9.88
C GLY A 137 9.38 -24.14 9.47
N ASP A 138 10.20 -24.71 10.36
CA ASP A 138 11.65 -24.80 10.17
C ASP A 138 12.03 -25.97 9.24
N ALA A 139 11.95 -25.71 7.92
CA ALA A 139 12.24 -26.68 6.85
C ALA A 139 13.61 -27.36 6.97
N ARG A 140 14.56 -26.73 7.70
CA ARG A 140 15.90 -27.29 7.95
C ARG A 140 15.88 -28.53 8.84
N ARG A 141 14.81 -28.75 9.63
CA ARG A 141 14.69 -29.90 10.55
C ARG A 141 13.83 -31.04 10.02
N SER A 142 13.06 -30.82 8.97
CA SER A 142 12.01 -31.74 8.50
C SER A 142 12.26 -32.38 7.14
N PHE A 143 13.36 -32.06 6.45
CA PHE A 143 13.73 -32.71 5.20
C PHE A 143 14.55 -34.00 5.41
N PRO A 144 14.22 -35.16 4.77
CA PRO A 144 13.15 -35.48 3.82
C PRO A 144 12.27 -36.63 4.34
N ARG A 145 11.24 -36.35 5.18
CA ARG A 145 10.39 -37.44 5.72
C ARG A 145 8.89 -37.19 5.74
N LYS A 146 8.39 -36.03 5.32
CA LYS A 146 6.95 -35.81 5.21
C LYS A 146 6.54 -35.55 3.75
N PRO A 147 5.59 -36.33 3.21
CA PRO A 147 5.09 -36.16 1.85
C PRO A 147 4.25 -34.89 1.68
N ASP A 148 3.73 -34.31 2.77
CA ASP A 148 2.94 -33.09 2.75
C ASP A 148 3.67 -31.98 3.50
N PHE A 149 4.08 -30.93 2.79
CA PHE A 149 4.57 -29.68 3.37
C PHE A 149 3.61 -28.54 2.99
N GLU A 150 3.20 -27.76 3.98
CA GLU A 150 2.38 -26.56 3.74
C GLU A 150 3.29 -25.41 3.30
N LEU A 151 2.88 -24.66 2.27
CA LEU A 151 3.54 -23.46 1.80
C LEU A 151 2.76 -22.21 2.27
N GLU A 152 3.47 -21.13 2.52
CA GLU A 152 2.88 -19.82 2.78
C GLU A 152 3.52 -18.74 1.91
N TRP A 153 2.69 -17.81 1.45
CA TRP A 153 3.13 -16.58 0.81
C TRP A 153 3.68 -15.63 1.86
N VAL A 154 4.85 -15.08 1.57
CA VAL A 154 5.47 -14.05 2.39
C VAL A 154 5.90 -12.86 1.57
N ILE A 155 5.83 -11.69 2.20
CA ILE A 155 6.31 -10.43 1.64
C ILE A 155 7.49 -9.91 2.47
N LYS A 156 8.49 -9.40 1.77
CA LYS A 156 9.69 -8.84 2.39
C LYS A 156 10.04 -7.49 1.78
N SER A 157 10.34 -6.52 2.65
CA SER A 157 10.89 -5.24 2.22
C SER A 157 12.42 -5.31 2.12
N ARG A 158 13.03 -4.58 1.20
CA ARG A 158 14.49 -4.36 1.19
C ARG A 158 14.99 -3.71 2.49
N ARG A 159 14.14 -2.95 3.18
CA ARG A 159 14.46 -2.21 4.43
C ARG A 159 14.27 -3.02 5.70
N SER A 160 13.52 -4.13 5.64
CA SER A 160 13.27 -4.99 6.80
C SER A 160 13.54 -6.45 6.44
N PRO A 161 14.54 -7.10 7.06
CA PRO A 161 14.93 -8.44 6.69
C PRO A 161 13.91 -9.51 7.09
N THR A 162 12.96 -9.19 7.97
CA THR A 162 11.97 -10.13 8.50
C THR A 162 10.82 -10.29 7.52
N PRO A 163 10.62 -11.48 6.92
CA PRO A 163 9.49 -11.74 6.05
C PRO A 163 8.18 -11.74 6.86
N GLN A 164 7.15 -11.11 6.32
CA GLN A 164 5.80 -11.10 6.88
C GLN A 164 4.93 -12.06 6.10
N ARG A 165 4.06 -12.80 6.78
CA ARG A 165 3.05 -13.63 6.12
C ARG A 165 2.10 -12.72 5.35
N LEU A 166 1.64 -13.20 4.19
CA LEU A 166 0.66 -12.53 3.36
C LEU A 166 -0.51 -13.47 3.11
N THR A 167 -1.69 -13.11 3.62
CA THR A 167 -2.91 -13.87 3.43
C THR A 167 -4.01 -13.04 2.77
N MET A 168 -4.97 -13.71 2.12
CA MET A 168 -6.14 -13.05 1.54
C MET A 168 -7.04 -12.36 2.59
N SER A 169 -7.06 -12.89 3.82
CA SER A 169 -7.79 -12.26 4.91
C SER A 169 -7.13 -10.95 5.32
N GLU A 170 -5.82 -10.96 5.54
CA GLU A 170 -5.07 -9.74 5.88
C GLU A 170 -5.18 -8.68 4.79
N LEU A 171 -5.12 -9.05 3.50
CA LEU A 171 -5.31 -8.09 2.39
C LEU A 171 -6.73 -7.49 2.36
N ARG A 172 -7.74 -8.24 2.80
CA ARG A 172 -9.11 -7.73 2.93
C ARG A 172 -9.22 -6.76 4.10
N ASP A 173 -8.60 -7.10 5.22
CA ASP A 173 -8.56 -6.25 6.41
C ASP A 173 -7.80 -4.95 6.11
N ASP A 174 -6.63 -5.03 5.44
CA ASP A 174 -5.86 -3.89 4.95
C ASP A 174 -6.72 -2.95 4.06
N LEU A 175 -7.58 -3.50 3.20
CA LEU A 175 -8.50 -2.72 2.36
C LEU A 175 -9.59 -2.02 3.20
N HIS A 176 -10.17 -2.72 4.16
CA HIS A 176 -11.19 -2.15 5.05
C HIS A 176 -10.61 -1.07 5.95
N GLU A 177 -9.39 -1.25 6.45
CA GLU A 177 -8.64 -0.24 7.19
C GLU A 177 -8.38 1.00 6.34
N ALA A 178 -8.01 0.83 5.07
CA ALA A 178 -7.82 1.95 4.14
C ALA A 178 -9.10 2.77 3.94
N ILE A 179 -10.22 2.10 3.71
CA ILE A 179 -11.54 2.75 3.61
C ILE A 179 -11.90 3.45 4.93
N GLY A 180 -11.68 2.78 6.06
CA GLY A 180 -11.95 3.32 7.39
C GLY A 180 -11.15 4.60 7.67
N CYS A 181 -9.85 4.59 7.37
CA CYS A 181 -8.98 5.76 7.51
C CYS A 181 -9.45 6.91 6.62
N PHE A 182 -9.85 6.63 5.37
CA PHE A 182 -10.36 7.66 4.46
C PHE A 182 -11.64 8.31 5.00
N MET A 183 -12.61 7.50 5.47
CA MET A 183 -13.85 8.00 6.06
C MET A 183 -13.60 8.79 7.35
N ALA A 184 -12.66 8.33 8.18
CA ALA A 184 -12.27 9.04 9.40
C ALA A 184 -11.61 10.39 9.09
N MET A 185 -10.70 10.43 8.12
CA MET A 185 -10.08 11.67 7.64
C MET A 185 -11.13 12.66 7.12
N LEU A 186 -12.11 12.21 6.32
CA LEU A 186 -13.21 13.07 5.86
C LEU A 186 -14.05 13.63 7.03
N LYS A 187 -14.32 12.81 8.04
CA LYS A 187 -15.04 13.26 9.24
C LYS A 187 -14.24 14.34 9.98
N CYS A 188 -12.93 14.14 10.14
CA CYS A 188 -12.05 15.15 10.71
C CYS A 188 -11.95 16.40 9.84
N ALA A 189 -12.04 16.28 8.51
CA ALA A 189 -12.01 17.39 7.56
C ALA A 189 -13.13 18.41 7.84
N ASN A 190 -14.35 17.91 8.04
CA ASN A 190 -15.49 18.75 8.40
C ASN A 190 -15.28 19.50 9.73
N SER A 191 -14.71 18.83 10.74
CA SER A 191 -14.38 19.47 12.02
C SER A 191 -13.30 20.53 11.84
N LEU A 192 -12.26 20.24 11.07
CA LEU A 192 -11.12 21.12 10.82
C LEU A 192 -11.51 22.37 10.02
N ALA A 193 -12.37 22.22 9.01
CA ALA A 193 -12.93 23.34 8.24
C ALA A 193 -13.71 24.33 9.13
N SER A 194 -14.33 23.85 10.22
CA SER A 194 -15.04 24.73 11.16
C SER A 194 -14.12 25.52 12.11
N ARG A 195 -12.89 25.03 12.32
CA ARG A 195 -11.89 25.59 13.23
C ARG A 195 -10.84 26.45 12.53
N THR A 196 -10.73 26.33 11.21
CA THR A 196 -9.74 27.06 10.41
C THR A 196 -10.33 28.35 9.84
N PRO A 197 -9.54 29.43 9.72
CA PRO A 197 -9.95 30.59 8.95
C PRO A 197 -10.28 30.16 7.52
N LYS A 198 -11.32 30.76 6.92
CA LYS A 198 -11.65 30.48 5.52
C LYS A 198 -10.45 30.81 4.62
N PRO A 199 -10.02 29.87 3.77
CA PRO A 199 -8.92 30.14 2.83
C PRO A 199 -9.34 31.23 1.83
N GLN A 200 -8.36 32.01 1.38
CA GLN A 200 -8.55 33.11 0.41
C GLN A 200 -8.20 32.71 -1.01
N HIS A 201 -7.30 31.74 -1.17
CA HIS A 201 -6.69 31.34 -2.44
C HIS A 201 -7.00 29.89 -2.82
N TYR A 202 -7.37 29.04 -1.85
CA TYR A 202 -7.86 27.70 -2.14
C TYR A 202 -9.13 27.73 -3.00
N ASN A 203 -9.06 27.09 -4.17
CA ASN A 203 -10.14 27.11 -5.16
C ASN A 203 -11.15 25.96 -5.02
N GLY A 204 -11.10 25.22 -3.91
CA GLY A 204 -11.93 24.04 -3.65
C GLY A 204 -11.33 22.75 -4.21
N GLY A 205 -11.66 21.64 -3.56
CA GLY A 205 -11.29 20.29 -3.96
C GLY A 205 -12.52 19.40 -4.14
N LEU A 206 -12.29 18.11 -4.34
CA LEU A 206 -13.37 17.12 -4.40
C LEU A 206 -13.96 16.86 -3.00
N TYR A 207 -13.18 17.09 -1.94
CA TYR A 207 -13.50 16.69 -0.57
C TYR A 207 -13.61 17.86 0.42
N LEU A 208 -12.93 18.98 0.18
CA LEU A 208 -12.92 20.21 1.00
C LEU A 208 -13.39 21.45 0.21
#